data_AF-A0A919HR99-F1
#
_entry.id   AF-A0A919HR99-F1
#
_cell.length_a   1.000
_cell.length_b   1.000
_cell.length_c   1.000
_cell.angle_alpha   90.00
_cell.angle_beta   90.00
_cell.angle_gamma   90.00
#
_symmetry.space_group_name_H-M   'P 1'
#
loop_
_entity.id
_entity.type
_entity.pdbx_description
1 polymer ?
#
loop_
_entity_poly.entity_id
_entity_poly.type
_entity_poly.pdbx_seq_one_letter_code
_entity_poly.pdbx_strand_id
1 'polypeptide(L)' 'MLYAVTSAANNNGSAFAGSGAATPFWNLLLAFCMLVGRFAVIIPVMAIAGSLVAKKFNRPAPAPWPLTTPCLSVY' A
#
# COMPACT_ATOMS: atom_id res chain seq x y z
N MET A 1 -0.15 -10.80 18.18
CA MET A 1 -1.38 -10.55 17.38
C MET A 1 -1.32 -9.27 16.57
N LEU A 2 -0.81 -8.13 17.10
CA LEU A 2 -0.62 -6.88 16.34
C LEU A 2 0.12 -7.09 15.00
N TYR A 3 1.26 -7.79 15.01
CA TYR A 3 2.06 -8.07 13.81
C TYR A 3 1.35 -8.91 12.75
N ALA A 4 0.51 -9.88 13.16
CA ALA A 4 -0.23 -10.71 12.20
C ALA A 4 -1.33 -9.90 11.51
N VAL A 5 -2.02 -9.02 12.24
CA VAL A 5 -3.04 -8.12 11.68
C VAL A 5 -2.41 -7.06 10.79
N THR A 6 -1.31 -6.42 11.20
CA THR A 6 -0.63 -5.42 10.37
C THR A 6 -0.01 -6.03 9.12
N SER A 7 0.60 -7.22 9.23
CA SER A 7 1.16 -7.93 8.08
C SER A 7 0.08 -8.38 7.08
N ALA A 8 -1.07 -8.85 7.57
CA ALA A 8 -2.21 -9.21 6.72
C ALA A 8 -2.85 -7.99 6.06
N ALA A 9 -3.04 -6.89 6.80
CA ALA A 9 -3.53 -5.61 6.26
C ALA A 9 -2.61 -5.06 5.17
N ASN A 10 -1.30 -5.26 5.31
CA ASN A 10 -0.30 -4.81 4.37
C ASN A 10 0.08 -5.88 3.33
N ASN A 11 -0.71 -6.96 3.22
CA ASN A 11 -0.55 -8.07 2.29
C ASN A 11 0.89 -8.66 2.23
N ASN A 12 1.65 -8.62 3.33
CA ASN A 12 3.04 -9.09 3.38
C ASN A 12 3.14 -10.60 3.65
N GLY A 13 2.23 -11.15 4.47
CA GLY A 13 2.16 -12.58 4.75
C GLY A 13 3.10 -13.10 5.84
N SER A 14 3.98 -12.26 6.41
CA SER A 14 4.83 -12.64 7.55
C SER A 14 4.04 -12.69 8.86
N ALA A 15 4.23 -13.72 9.69
CA ALA A 15 3.66 -13.80 11.02
C ALA A 15 4.70 -14.37 12.00
N PHE A 16 4.68 -13.92 13.26
CA PHE A 16 5.45 -14.60 14.31
C PHE A 16 4.91 -16.01 14.46
N ALA A 17 5.79 -17.03 14.43
CA ALA A 17 5.44 -18.45 14.41
C ALA A 17 4.55 -18.94 15.59
N GLY A 18 4.36 -18.11 16.62
CA GLY A 18 3.46 -18.35 17.76
C GLY A 18 2.06 -17.71 17.64
N SER A 19 1.68 -17.06 16.53
CA SER A 19 0.29 -16.63 16.33
C SER A 19 -0.54 -17.86 15.96
N GLY A 20 -1.25 -18.46 16.92
CA GLY A 20 -2.18 -19.57 16.68
C GLY A 20 -3.35 -19.19 15.76
N ALA A 21 -3.06 -18.89 14.50
CA ALA A 21 -3.99 -18.44 13.47
C ALA A 21 -4.75 -19.61 12.81
N ALA A 22 -4.54 -20.85 13.27
CA ALA A 22 -5.20 -22.04 12.75
C ALA A 22 -6.66 -22.22 13.19
N THR A 23 -7.27 -21.23 13.88
CA THR A 23 -8.70 -21.25 14.16
C THR A 23 -9.49 -20.59 13.02
N PRO A 24 -10.70 -21.08 12.69
CA PRO A 24 -11.49 -20.54 11.56
C PRO A 24 -11.79 -19.04 11.71
N PHE A 25 -11.89 -18.55 12.95
CA PHE A 25 -12.07 -17.13 13.25
C PHE A 25 -10.87 -16.28 12.79
N TRP A 26 -9.63 -16.67 13.11
CA TRP A 26 -8.44 -15.92 12.71
C TRP A 26 -8.20 -15.96 11.20
N ASN A 27 -8.51 -17.09 10.53
CA ASN A 27 -8.43 -17.20 9.08
C ASN A 27 -9.41 -16.25 8.37
N LEU A 28 -10.66 -16.17 8.82
CA LEU A 28 -11.65 -15.26 8.24
C LEU A 28 -11.31 -13.79 8.49
N LEU A 29 -10.82 -13.46 9.69
CA LEU A 29 -10.40 -12.09 10.02
C LEU A 29 -9.18 -11.66 9.18
N LEU A 30 -8.16 -12.51 9.04
CA LEU A 30 -6.98 -12.22 8.23
C LEU A 30 -7.31 -12.16 6.74
N ALA A 31 -8.18 -13.04 6.24
CA ALA A 31 -8.65 -13.02 4.85
C ALA A 31 -9.42 -11.73 4.54
N PHE A 32 -10.32 -11.30 5.44
CA PHE A 32 -11.02 -10.02 5.31
C PHE A 32 -10.04 -8.83 5.37
N CYS A 33 -9.07 -8.87 6.28
CA CYS A 33 -8.04 -7.86 6.41
C CYS A 33 -7.17 -7.73 5.14
N MET A 34 -6.77 -8.85 4.52
CA MET A 34 -6.04 -8.87 3.25
C MET A 34 -6.89 -8.39 2.06
N LEU A 35 -8.19 -8.71 2.05
CA LEU A 35 -9.12 -8.28 1.01
C LEU A 35 -9.32 -6.77 1.07
N VAL A 36 -9.61 -6.23 2.25
CA VAL A 36 -9.77 -4.79 2.45
C VAL A 36 -8.43 -4.07 2.21
N GLY A 37 -7.32 -4.55 2.77
CA GLY A 37 -6.00 -3.95 2.57
C GLY A 37 -5.61 -3.81 1.09
N ARG A 38 -5.95 -4.80 0.27
CA ARG A 38 -5.65 -4.78 -1.16
C ARG A 38 -6.61 -3.89 -1.95
N PHE A 39 -7.93 -4.06 -1.81
CA PHE A 39 -8.88 -3.34 -2.64
C PHE A 39 -9.10 -1.89 -2.19
N ALA A 40 -9.00 -1.60 -0.88
CA ALA A 40 -9.10 -0.23 -0.38
C ALA A 40 -7.93 0.65 -0.83
N VAL A 41 -6.77 0.07 -1.18
CA VAL A 41 -5.63 0.81 -1.75
C VAL A 41 -5.70 0.88 -3.27
N ILE A 42 -6.16 -0.17 -3.96
CA ILE A 42 -6.26 -0.19 -5.42
C ILE A 42 -7.27 0.83 -5.95
N ILE A 43 -8.44 0.96 -5.30
CA ILE A 43 -9.51 1.88 -5.73
C ILE A 43 -9.03 3.35 -5.79
N PRO A 44 -8.44 3.94 -4.72
CA PRO A 44 -7.97 5.32 -4.76
C PRO A 44 -6.77 5.49 -5.69
N VAL A 45 -5.88 4.49 -5.81
CA VAL A 45 -4.74 4.56 -6.76
C VAL A 45 -5.24 4.61 -8.20
N MET A 46 -6.26 3.83 -8.56
CA MET A 46 -6.90 3.89 -9.88
C MET A 46 -7.61 5.22 -10.10
N ALA A 47 -8.25 5.79 -9.07
CA ALA A 47 -8.87 7.11 -9.15
C ALA A 47 -7.83 8.23 -9.38
N ILE A 48 -6.68 8.17 -8.70
CA ILE A 48 -5.56 9.09 -8.93
C ILE A 48 -5.03 8.92 -10.36
N ALA A 49 -4.80 7.69 -10.81
CA ALA A 49 -4.35 7.41 -12.18
C ALA A 49 -5.34 7.95 -13.24
N GLY A 50 -6.65 7.80 -13.02
CA GLY A 50 -7.69 8.41 -13.86
C GLY A 50 -7.65 9.94 -13.85
N SER A 51 -7.42 10.55 -12.69
CA SER A 51 -7.29 12.01 -12.58
C SER A 51 -6.04 12.56 -13.29
N LEU A 52 -4.98 11.73 -13.37
CA LEU A 52 -3.73 12.06 -14.07
C LEU A 52 -3.88 11.93 -15.58
N VAL A 53 -4.69 10.98 -16.08
CA VAL A 53 -4.89 10.80 -17.53
C VAL A 53 -5.56 12.03 -18.18
N ALA A 54 -6.41 12.72 -17.43
CA ALA A 54 -7.07 13.94 -17.89
C ALA A 54 -6.15 15.18 -17.87
N LYS A 55 -4.98 15.11 -17.23
CA LYS A 55 -4.03 16.22 -17.17
C LYS A 55 -3.15 16.23 -18.41
N LYS A 56 -3.07 17.39 -19.06
CA LYS A 56 -2.09 17.63 -20.13
C LYS A 56 -0.69 17.63 -19.53
N PHE A 57 0.21 16.83 -20.12
CA PHE A 57 1.61 16.85 -19.77
C PHE A 57 2.24 18.14 -20.33
N ASN A 58 2.57 19.08 -19.44
CA ASN A 58 3.33 20.29 -19.80
C ASN A 58 4.82 20.02 -19.66
N ARG A 59 5.63 20.70 -20.50
CA ARG A 59 7.09 20.64 -20.39
C ARG A 59 7.50 21.05 -18.96
N PRO A 60 8.41 20.30 -18.31
CA PRO A 60 8.86 20.65 -16.97
C PRO A 60 9.44 22.07 -16.96
N ALA A 61 8.88 22.95 -16.14
CA ALA A 61 9.54 24.19 -15.75
C ALA A 61 10.77 23.83 -14.89
N PRO A 62 11.76 24.73 -14.74
CA PRO A 62 12.85 24.53 -13.78
C PRO A 62 12.26 24.26 -12.39
N ALA A 63 12.36 23.01 -11.94
CA ALA A 63 11.87 22.62 -10.62
C ALA A 63 12.92 23.06 -9.58
N PRO A 64 12.50 23.64 -8.45
CA PRO A 64 13.43 23.96 -7.36
C PRO A 64 14.21 22.73 -6.87
N TRP A 65 13.66 21.52 -7.07
CA TRP A 65 14.24 20.25 -6.67
C TRP A 65 14.11 19.23 -7.80
N PRO A 66 15.22 18.75 -8.39
CA PRO A 66 15.17 17.70 -9.40
C PRO A 66 14.74 16.36 -8.78
N LEU A 67 13.79 15.67 -9.42
CA LEU A 67 13.26 14.37 -8.96
C LEU A 67 14.25 13.21 -9.11
N THR A 68 15.36 13.42 -9.81
CA THR A 68 16.37 12.40 -10.12
C THR A 68 17.65 12.53 -9.29
N THR A 69 17.79 13.60 -8.49
CA THR A 69 19.00 13.84 -7.71
C THR A 69 18.93 13.17 -6.34
N PRO A 70 20.10 12.75 -5.78
CA PRO A 70 20.16 12.00 -4.53
C PRO A 70 19.61 12.78 -3.33
N CYS A 71 19.51 14.11 -3.42
CA CYS A 71 18.85 14.90 -2.39
C CYS A 71 17.45 14.35 -2.06
N LEU A 72 16.63 13.97 -3.04
CA LEU A 72 15.27 13.43 -2.81
C LEU A 72 15.22 12.14 -2.00
N SER A 73 16.30 11.36 -1.99
CA SER A 73 16.33 10.06 -1.32
C SER A 73 16.71 10.16 0.16
N VAL A 74 17.13 11.33 0.65
CA VAL A 74 17.67 11.51 2.02
C VAL A 74 16.69 12.21 2.96
N TYR A 75 15.50 12.58 2.47
CA TYR A 75 14.41 13.14 3.26
C TYR A 75 13.14 12.30 3.11
#